data_AF-A0A7W4NZ36-F1
#
_entry.id   AF-A0A7W4NZ36-F1
#
_cell.length_a   1.000
_cell.length_b   1.000
_cell.length_c   1.000
_cell.angle_alpha   90.00
_cell.angle_beta   90.00
_cell.angle_gamma   90.00
#
_symmetry.space_group_name_H-M   'P 1'
#
loop_
_entity.id
_entity.type
_entity.pdbx_description
1 polymer ?
#
loop_
_entity_poly.entity_id
_entity_poly.type
_entity_poly.pdbx_seq_one_letter_code
_entity_poly.pdbx_strand_id
1 'polypeptide(L)'
;MAHLFTPYTLGDVTLRNRIAVSPMCQYMAHDGVVNDWHHGHLGALARGGAGLVVVEAAAVSPEGRITPGDVGIWRDDQAEALAPIARAITAAGSVPGIQIAHAGRKASANRPWEGDDHLPPGDPCAWQPIAPSAVAFGANLPRQPREMSIGDIERVRQDFVSAAIRAREAGFKWLMLHFAHGYLAQSFFSPFANQRTDAYGGSAENRARFLVETLRAVRAVWPEALPLSVRLGVVEFAGDDAAMLAEALTMLRVMKEDGLGFVDVSIGFNTPMAQIPWGPGFLGAIAGQVRRETGLPTATSWNAASAPQLADAMVRQGEVDLVMVGRPLLADPHWPYAAAKALGRDDAASVLPPPYAHWLARYR
;
A
#
# COMPACT_ATOMS: atom_id res chain seq x y z
N MET A 1 15.08 6.33 -23.17
CA MET A 1 15.09 6.41 -21.69
C MET A 1 13.68 6.29 -21.18
N ALA A 2 13.48 5.63 -20.03
CA ALA A 2 12.18 5.58 -19.38
C ALA A 2 11.77 6.97 -18.86
N HIS A 3 10.47 7.25 -18.89
CA HIS A 3 9.84 8.48 -18.40
C HIS A 3 8.42 8.15 -17.89
N LEU A 4 7.70 9.11 -17.31
CA LEU A 4 6.44 8.86 -16.58
C LEU A 4 5.38 8.11 -17.39
N PHE A 5 5.33 8.34 -18.69
CA PHE A 5 4.38 7.74 -19.63
C PHE A 5 4.96 6.59 -20.46
N THR A 6 6.17 6.11 -20.16
CA THR A 6 6.67 4.87 -20.74
C THR A 6 5.92 3.68 -20.11
N PRO A 7 5.44 2.69 -20.88
CA PRO A 7 4.89 1.46 -20.31
C PRO A 7 5.87 0.75 -19.37
N TYR A 8 5.34 -0.06 -18.45
CA TYR A 8 6.14 -0.85 -17.51
C TYR A 8 5.59 -2.27 -17.42
N THR A 9 6.44 -3.28 -17.56
CA THR A 9 6.05 -4.69 -17.49
C THR A 9 6.72 -5.35 -16.29
N LEU A 10 5.93 -6.09 -15.50
CA LEU A 10 6.41 -6.94 -14.40
C LEU A 10 5.63 -8.25 -14.44
N GLY A 11 6.33 -9.38 -14.59
CA GLY A 11 5.70 -10.65 -14.94
C GLY A 11 4.90 -10.52 -16.24
N ASP A 12 3.67 -11.02 -16.25
CA ASP A 12 2.77 -10.97 -17.40
C ASP A 12 1.89 -9.69 -17.43
N VAL A 13 2.15 -8.75 -16.51
CA VAL A 13 1.35 -7.54 -16.35
C VAL A 13 2.08 -6.33 -16.94
N THR A 14 1.46 -5.70 -17.93
CA THR A 14 1.92 -4.44 -18.52
C THR A 14 1.04 -3.28 -18.08
N LEU A 15 1.64 -2.29 -17.43
CA LEU A 15 1.06 -0.99 -17.12
C LEU A 15 1.25 -0.05 -18.32
N ARG A 16 0.21 0.68 -18.71
CA ARG A 16 0.26 1.66 -19.81
C ARG A 16 1.19 2.86 -19.56
N ASN A 17 1.54 3.12 -18.30
CA ASN A 17 2.48 4.15 -17.87
C ASN A 17 2.96 3.86 -16.44
N ARG A 18 3.84 4.70 -15.90
CA ARG A 18 4.46 4.56 -14.58
C ARG A 18 3.73 5.30 -13.45
N ILE A 19 2.46 5.68 -13.69
CA ILE A 19 1.62 6.34 -12.69
C ILE A 19 0.77 5.26 -12.02
N ALA A 20 0.96 5.09 -10.71
CA ALA A 20 0.19 4.17 -9.90
C ALA A 20 -0.65 4.94 -8.89
N VAL A 21 -1.93 4.58 -8.74
CA VAL A 21 -2.77 5.10 -7.67
C VAL A 21 -2.35 4.43 -6.36
N SER A 22 -1.99 5.24 -5.37
CA SER A 22 -1.70 4.76 -4.02
C SER A 22 -2.94 4.15 -3.37
N PRO A 23 -2.81 3.11 -2.51
CA PRO A 23 -3.90 2.69 -1.65
C PRO A 23 -4.24 3.84 -0.69
N MET A 24 -5.45 4.39 -0.81
CA MET A 24 -5.94 5.54 -0.04
C MET A 24 -7.24 5.15 0.65
N CYS A 25 -7.20 4.91 1.95
CA CYS A 25 -8.40 4.56 2.71
C CYS A 25 -9.50 5.61 2.53
N GLN A 26 -10.68 5.13 2.17
CA GLN A 26 -11.87 5.94 1.97
C GLN A 26 -12.75 5.95 3.21
N TYR A 27 -12.65 4.92 4.07
CA TYR A 27 -13.42 4.79 5.30
C TYR A 27 -14.95 4.76 5.09
N MET A 28 -15.39 4.32 3.91
CA MET A 28 -16.79 4.33 3.47
C MET A 28 -17.43 2.94 3.40
N ALA A 29 -16.69 1.87 3.71
CA ALA A 29 -17.23 0.52 3.72
C ALA A 29 -18.20 0.34 4.90
N HIS A 30 -19.09 -0.64 4.78
CA HIS A 30 -19.96 -1.07 5.87
C HIS A 30 -19.70 -2.53 6.19
N ASP A 31 -19.23 -2.81 7.40
CA ASP A 31 -18.76 -4.15 7.80
C ASP A 31 -17.76 -4.77 6.80
N GLY A 32 -16.82 -3.96 6.31
CA GLY A 32 -15.83 -4.35 5.30
C GLY A 32 -16.36 -4.49 3.88
N VAL A 33 -17.67 -4.36 3.66
CA VAL A 33 -18.26 -4.47 2.32
C VAL A 33 -18.18 -3.12 1.60
N VAL A 34 -17.59 -3.13 0.41
CA VAL A 34 -17.57 -1.98 -0.51
C VAL A 34 -18.97 -1.66 -1.04
N ASN A 35 -19.13 -0.45 -1.55
CA ASN A 35 -20.41 0.09 -2.04
C ASN A 35 -20.18 1.12 -3.16
N ASP A 36 -21.24 1.79 -3.61
CA ASP A 36 -21.21 2.73 -4.74
C ASP A 36 -20.17 3.85 -4.62
N TRP A 37 -19.78 4.24 -3.40
CA TRP A 37 -18.66 5.15 -3.19
C TRP A 37 -17.38 4.62 -3.86
N HIS A 38 -17.05 3.37 -3.59
CA HIS A 38 -15.84 2.70 -4.06
C HIS A 38 -15.91 2.46 -5.57
N HIS A 39 -17.09 2.08 -6.08
CA HIS A 39 -17.31 1.92 -7.53
C HIS A 39 -17.08 3.23 -8.28
N GLY A 40 -17.68 4.33 -7.82
CA GLY A 40 -17.51 5.66 -8.42
C GLY A 40 -16.07 6.16 -8.33
N HIS A 41 -15.49 6.08 -7.13
CA HIS A 41 -14.12 6.52 -6.83
C HIS A 41 -13.08 5.80 -7.70
N LEU A 42 -13.02 4.48 -7.62
CA LEU A 42 -11.98 3.68 -8.29
C LEU A 42 -12.18 3.65 -9.81
N GLY A 43 -13.45 3.69 -10.27
CA GLY A 43 -13.77 3.80 -11.68
C GLY A 43 -13.30 5.12 -12.30
N ALA A 44 -13.45 6.23 -11.59
CA ALA A 44 -12.97 7.54 -12.04
C ALA A 44 -11.44 7.57 -12.15
N LEU A 45 -10.73 7.07 -11.14
CA LEU A 45 -9.27 7.01 -11.14
C LEU A 45 -8.71 6.12 -12.27
N ALA A 46 -9.35 4.98 -12.53
CA ALA A 46 -8.96 4.11 -13.64
C ALA A 46 -9.16 4.78 -15.01
N ARG A 47 -10.28 5.48 -15.20
CA ARG A 47 -10.55 6.24 -16.45
C ARG A 47 -9.65 7.48 -16.58
N GLY A 48 -9.12 8.00 -15.48
CA GLY A 48 -8.22 9.15 -15.45
C GLY A 48 -6.85 8.93 -16.08
N GLY A 49 -6.48 7.67 -16.35
CA GLY A 49 -5.29 7.35 -17.14
C GLY A 49 -4.13 6.70 -16.37
N ALA A 50 -4.27 6.41 -15.07
CA ALA A 50 -3.23 5.72 -14.29
C ALA A 50 -2.98 4.30 -14.82
N GLY A 51 -1.73 3.84 -14.83
CA GLY A 51 -1.34 2.51 -15.29
C GLY A 51 -1.75 1.39 -14.32
N LEU A 52 -1.70 1.67 -13.02
CA LEU A 52 -2.08 0.77 -11.94
C LEU A 52 -3.04 1.50 -10.99
N VAL A 53 -4.13 0.86 -10.59
CA VAL A 53 -5.02 1.35 -9.52
C VAL A 53 -4.97 0.36 -8.37
N VAL A 54 -4.34 0.74 -7.24
CA VAL A 54 -4.30 -0.10 -6.03
C VAL A 54 -5.47 0.28 -5.12
N VAL A 55 -6.40 -0.63 -4.93
CA VAL A 55 -7.49 -0.49 -3.94
C VAL A 55 -6.91 -0.30 -2.54
N GLU A 56 -7.60 0.48 -1.72
CA GLU A 56 -7.22 0.80 -0.34
C GLU A 56 -6.94 -0.42 0.53
N ALA A 57 -6.37 -0.19 1.72
CA ALA A 57 -6.00 -1.23 2.67
C ALA A 57 -7.22 -2.08 3.08
N ALA A 58 -7.38 -3.24 2.43
CA ALA A 58 -8.45 -4.18 2.70
C ALA A 58 -8.03 -5.11 3.85
N ALA A 59 -8.76 -5.05 4.95
CA ALA A 59 -8.45 -5.82 6.14
C ALA A 59 -8.60 -7.34 5.88
N VAL A 60 -7.60 -8.11 6.32
CA VAL A 60 -7.61 -9.57 6.22
C VAL A 60 -8.47 -10.25 7.29
N SER A 61 -8.82 -9.50 8.34
CA SER A 61 -9.67 -9.92 9.46
C SER A 61 -10.44 -8.72 10.04
N PRO A 62 -11.58 -8.94 10.73
CA PRO A 62 -12.40 -7.85 11.27
C PRO A 62 -11.62 -6.92 12.22
N GLU A 63 -10.78 -7.47 13.09
CA GLU A 63 -9.95 -6.73 14.05
C GLU A 63 -8.73 -6.06 13.40
N GLY A 64 -8.43 -6.45 12.14
CA GLY A 64 -7.35 -5.89 11.33
C GLY A 64 -7.71 -4.59 10.62
N ARG A 65 -8.96 -4.11 10.72
CA ARG A 65 -9.35 -2.79 10.23
C ARG A 65 -8.68 -1.67 11.03
N ILE A 66 -8.43 -0.52 10.41
CA ILE A 66 -8.07 0.72 11.10
C ILE A 66 -9.32 1.26 11.76
N THR A 67 -10.39 1.46 10.98
CA THR A 67 -11.66 2.05 11.43
C THR A 67 -12.86 1.15 11.12
N PRO A 68 -14.05 1.39 11.69
CA PRO A 68 -15.26 0.68 11.30
C PRO A 68 -15.64 0.83 9.82
N GLY A 69 -15.15 1.88 9.15
CA GLY A 69 -15.40 2.18 7.74
C GLY A 69 -14.42 1.54 6.75
N ASP A 70 -13.47 0.75 7.22
CA ASP A 70 -12.45 0.14 6.36
C ASP A 70 -12.99 -1.00 5.52
N VAL A 71 -12.47 -1.12 4.29
CA VAL A 71 -12.71 -2.26 3.40
C VAL A 71 -12.17 -3.55 4.00
N GLY A 72 -12.87 -4.65 3.76
CA GLY A 72 -12.51 -6.00 4.18
C GLY A 72 -12.36 -6.97 3.02
N ILE A 73 -11.63 -8.06 3.24
CA ILE A 73 -11.61 -9.23 2.36
C ILE A 73 -11.44 -10.54 3.16
N TRP A 74 -12.01 -10.56 4.37
CA TRP A 74 -11.95 -11.70 5.29
C TRP A 74 -13.09 -12.70 5.08
N ARG A 75 -14.11 -12.33 4.30
CA ARG A 75 -15.22 -13.20 3.86
C ARG A 75 -15.38 -13.18 2.35
N ASP A 76 -16.11 -14.16 1.83
CA ASP A 76 -16.31 -14.34 0.39
C ASP A 76 -17.28 -13.28 -0.18
N ASP A 77 -18.30 -12.86 0.57
CA ASP A 77 -19.23 -11.78 0.20
C ASP A 77 -18.51 -10.44 -0.06
N GLN A 78 -17.47 -10.15 0.72
CA GLN A 78 -16.62 -8.97 0.54
C GLN A 78 -15.80 -9.05 -0.75
N ALA A 79 -15.26 -10.23 -1.06
CA ALA A 79 -14.51 -10.47 -2.29
C ALA A 79 -15.42 -10.39 -3.53
N GLU A 80 -16.62 -10.95 -3.45
CA GLU A 80 -17.65 -10.84 -4.49
C GLU A 80 -18.03 -9.39 -4.77
N ALA A 81 -18.16 -8.55 -3.73
CA ALA A 81 -18.43 -7.12 -3.86
C ALA A 81 -17.26 -6.34 -4.49
N LEU A 82 -16.02 -6.77 -4.30
CA LEU A 82 -14.83 -6.17 -4.92
C LEU A 82 -14.66 -6.55 -6.40
N ALA A 83 -15.17 -7.71 -6.84
CA ALA A 83 -14.94 -8.22 -8.19
C ALA A 83 -15.45 -7.27 -9.32
N PRO A 84 -16.64 -6.64 -9.23
CA PRO A 84 -17.06 -5.65 -10.23
C PRO A 84 -16.14 -4.41 -10.29
N ILE A 85 -15.50 -4.03 -9.19
CA ILE A 85 -14.52 -2.93 -9.16
C ILE A 85 -13.27 -3.32 -9.96
N ALA A 86 -12.71 -4.51 -9.72
CA ALA A 86 -11.55 -5.00 -10.48
C ALA A 86 -11.84 -5.10 -11.99
N ARG A 87 -13.05 -5.54 -12.36
CA ARG A 87 -13.52 -5.54 -13.76
C ARG A 87 -13.61 -4.13 -14.33
N ALA A 88 -14.18 -3.17 -13.60
CA ALA A 88 -14.31 -1.79 -14.05
C ALA A 88 -12.95 -1.10 -14.26
N ILE A 89 -11.99 -1.34 -13.37
CA ILE A 89 -10.61 -0.85 -13.51
C ILE A 89 -9.98 -1.42 -14.78
N THR A 90 -10.11 -2.73 -15.00
CA THR A 90 -9.61 -3.42 -16.21
C THR A 90 -10.25 -2.86 -17.47
N ALA A 91 -11.58 -2.67 -17.48
CA ALA A 91 -12.33 -2.12 -18.62
C ALA A 91 -11.90 -0.69 -18.98
N ALA A 92 -11.38 0.07 -18.03
CA ALA A 92 -10.82 1.42 -18.25
C ALA A 92 -9.36 1.40 -18.74
N GLY A 93 -8.77 0.21 -18.96
CA GLY A 93 -7.40 0.06 -19.44
C GLY A 93 -6.32 0.26 -18.37
N SER A 94 -6.70 0.18 -17.08
CA SER A 94 -5.77 0.18 -15.95
C SER A 94 -5.67 -1.21 -15.34
N VAL A 95 -4.57 -1.51 -14.64
CA VAL A 95 -4.40 -2.77 -13.93
C VAL A 95 -5.05 -2.69 -12.55
N PRO A 96 -5.94 -3.63 -12.18
CA PRO A 96 -6.51 -3.68 -10.84
C PRO A 96 -5.51 -4.29 -9.85
N GLY A 97 -5.06 -3.47 -8.90
CA GLY A 97 -4.32 -3.92 -7.74
C GLY A 97 -5.14 -3.79 -6.45
N ILE A 98 -4.72 -4.49 -5.40
CA ILE A 98 -5.30 -4.38 -4.06
C ILE A 98 -4.20 -4.46 -3.02
N GLN A 99 -4.31 -3.62 -1.98
CA GLN A 99 -3.49 -3.74 -0.79
C GLN A 99 -4.25 -4.52 0.28
N ILE A 100 -3.72 -5.66 0.75
CA ILE A 100 -4.28 -6.40 1.90
C ILE A 100 -3.49 -6.07 3.17
N ALA A 101 -4.20 -5.90 4.28
CA ALA A 101 -3.65 -5.25 5.47
C ALA A 101 -4.18 -5.80 6.81
N HIS A 102 -3.44 -5.49 7.87
CA HIS A 102 -3.88 -5.67 9.25
C HIS A 102 -3.32 -4.53 10.11
N ALA A 103 -4.17 -3.68 10.67
CA ALA A 103 -3.79 -2.43 11.36
C ALA A 103 -3.08 -2.64 12.70
N GLY A 104 -3.19 -3.82 13.31
CA GLY A 104 -2.46 -4.15 14.53
C GLY A 104 -2.80 -3.18 15.67
N ARG A 105 -1.80 -2.66 16.39
CA ARG A 105 -2.03 -1.74 17.53
C ARG A 105 -2.63 -0.38 17.19
N LYS A 106 -2.81 -0.06 15.90
CA LYS A 106 -3.49 1.16 15.44
C LYS A 106 -4.94 0.91 14.99
N ALA A 107 -5.42 -0.33 15.15
CA ALA A 107 -6.79 -0.71 14.85
C ALA A 107 -7.79 -0.12 15.87
N SER A 108 -9.08 -0.17 15.54
CA SER A 108 -10.17 0.34 16.38
C SER A 108 -10.06 1.86 16.61
N ALA A 109 -9.75 2.60 15.55
CA ALA A 109 -9.73 4.06 15.52
C ALA A 109 -10.99 4.66 14.88
N ASN A 110 -11.30 5.90 15.24
CA ASN A 110 -12.24 6.75 14.54
C ASN A 110 -11.76 7.02 13.11
N ARG A 111 -12.69 7.40 12.23
CA ARG A 111 -12.31 7.94 10.93
C ARG A 111 -11.49 9.23 11.12
N PRO A 112 -10.61 9.60 10.17
CA PRO A 112 -9.77 10.79 10.35
C PRO A 112 -10.55 12.10 10.58
N TRP A 113 -11.74 12.24 9.99
CA TRP A 113 -12.60 13.41 10.20
C TRP A 113 -13.57 13.28 11.38
N GLU A 114 -13.55 12.15 12.10
CA GLU A 114 -14.38 11.86 13.28
C GLU A 114 -13.55 11.81 14.58
N GLY A 115 -12.27 12.20 14.52
CA GLY A 115 -11.38 12.30 15.68
C GLY A 115 -9.95 11.83 15.41
N ASP A 116 -9.79 10.91 14.44
CA ASP A 116 -8.49 10.27 14.11
C ASP A 116 -7.81 9.56 15.29
N ASP A 117 -8.53 9.29 16.38
CA ASP A 117 -8.05 8.71 17.62
C ASP A 117 -8.64 7.31 17.86
N HIS A 118 -8.10 6.56 18.83
CA HIS A 118 -8.74 5.28 19.20
C HIS A 118 -10.18 5.53 19.66
N LEU A 119 -11.11 4.69 19.20
CA LEU A 119 -12.49 4.70 19.67
C LEU A 119 -12.53 4.71 21.21
N PRO A 120 -13.50 5.38 21.84
CA PRO A 120 -13.55 5.43 23.29
C PRO A 120 -13.86 4.05 23.89
N PRO A 121 -13.36 3.72 25.09
CA PRO A 121 -13.77 2.52 25.80
C PRO A 121 -15.30 2.47 25.99
N GLY A 122 -15.92 1.32 25.70
CA GLY A 122 -17.37 1.13 25.80
C GLY A 122 -18.16 1.53 24.55
N ASP A 123 -17.52 2.10 23.53
CA ASP A 123 -18.13 2.26 22.21
C ASP A 123 -18.48 0.88 21.61
N PRO A 124 -19.71 0.64 21.12
CA PRO A 124 -20.10 -0.65 20.54
C PRO A 124 -19.30 -1.03 19.28
N CYS A 125 -18.70 -0.05 18.60
CA CYS A 125 -17.84 -0.26 17.45
C CYS A 125 -16.37 -0.48 17.83
N ALA A 126 -15.98 -0.37 19.11
CA ALA A 126 -14.61 -0.60 19.53
C ALA A 126 -14.27 -2.09 19.66
N TRP A 127 -13.04 -2.48 19.31
CA TRP A 127 -12.51 -3.83 19.52
C TRP A 127 -11.09 -3.81 20.10
N GLN A 128 -10.67 -4.90 20.73
CA GLN A 128 -9.33 -5.03 21.29
C GLN A 128 -8.29 -5.23 20.17
N PRO A 129 -7.32 -4.30 19.97
CA PRO A 129 -6.26 -4.49 19.00
C PRO A 129 -5.29 -5.60 19.42
N ILE A 130 -4.62 -6.21 18.44
CA ILE A 130 -3.54 -7.19 18.64
C ILE A 130 -2.21 -6.66 18.10
N ALA A 131 -1.09 -7.08 18.68
CA ALA A 131 0.25 -6.61 18.32
C ALA A 131 1.34 -7.62 18.74
N PRO A 132 2.59 -7.47 18.23
CA PRO A 132 3.71 -8.28 18.71
C PRO A 132 3.95 -8.18 20.22
N SER A 133 3.72 -7.01 20.83
CA SER A 133 3.84 -6.79 22.27
C SER A 133 2.74 -5.85 22.78
N ALA A 134 2.47 -5.89 24.08
CA ALA A 134 1.48 -5.04 24.74
C ALA A 134 1.96 -3.59 24.92
N VAL A 135 2.34 -2.94 23.82
CA VAL A 135 2.87 -1.57 23.78
C VAL A 135 1.97 -0.70 22.90
N ALA A 136 1.26 0.24 23.52
CA ALA A 136 0.46 1.24 22.81
C ALA A 136 1.31 2.08 21.86
N PHE A 137 0.71 2.63 20.80
CA PHE A 137 1.40 3.61 19.97
C PHE A 137 1.61 4.93 20.72
N GLY A 138 0.63 5.34 21.54
CA GLY A 138 0.64 6.62 22.27
C GLY A 138 -0.06 7.74 21.51
N ALA A 139 0.05 8.98 21.99
CA ALA A 139 -0.65 10.14 21.45
C ALA A 139 -2.17 9.90 21.30
N ASN A 140 -2.72 10.12 20.11
CA ASN A 140 -4.13 9.87 19.76
C ASN A 140 -4.50 8.37 19.70
N LEU A 141 -3.52 7.45 19.77
CA LEU A 141 -3.76 6.00 19.77
C LEU A 141 -3.26 5.36 21.09
N PRO A 142 -3.91 5.65 22.24
CA PRO A 142 -3.40 5.27 23.56
C PRO A 142 -3.73 3.83 24.00
N ARG A 143 -4.65 3.14 23.33
CA ARG A 143 -5.09 1.79 23.69
C ARG A 143 -3.93 0.80 23.64
N GLN A 144 -3.74 0.08 24.73
CA GLN A 144 -2.77 -1.02 24.79
C GLN A 144 -3.31 -2.22 23.99
N PRO A 145 -2.55 -2.74 23.01
CA PRO A 145 -2.94 -3.95 22.29
C PRO A 145 -2.73 -5.18 23.17
N ARG A 146 -3.41 -6.28 22.82
CA ARG A 146 -3.11 -7.60 23.37
C ARG A 146 -1.88 -8.16 22.65
N GLU A 147 -0.94 -8.68 23.42
CA GLU A 147 0.20 -9.40 22.85
C GLU A 147 -0.28 -10.69 22.15
N MET A 148 0.20 -10.90 20.93
CA MET A 148 -0.13 -12.08 20.14
C MET A 148 0.55 -13.33 20.69
N SER A 149 -0.21 -14.41 20.81
CA SER A 149 0.33 -15.75 20.96
C SER A 149 0.87 -16.26 19.61
N ILE A 150 1.63 -17.36 19.63
CA ILE A 150 2.05 -18.05 18.38
C ILE A 150 0.82 -18.49 17.56
N GLY A 151 -0.27 -18.90 18.22
CA GLY A 151 -1.52 -19.24 17.53
C GLY A 151 -2.17 -18.03 16.85
N ASP A 152 -2.10 -16.84 17.45
CA ASP A 152 -2.56 -15.61 16.79
C ASP A 152 -1.71 -15.28 15.56
N ILE A 153 -0.39 -15.47 15.64
CA ILE A 153 0.55 -15.24 14.52
C ILE A 153 0.21 -16.16 13.35
N GLU A 154 0.03 -17.45 13.62
CA GLU A 154 -0.38 -18.44 12.62
C GLU A 154 -1.70 -18.04 11.95
N ARG A 155 -2.71 -17.72 12.77
CA ARG A 155 -4.04 -17.37 12.30
C ARG A 155 -4.02 -16.11 11.44
N VAL A 156 -3.33 -15.04 11.86
CA VAL A 156 -3.18 -13.83 11.04
C VAL A 156 -2.52 -14.16 9.70
N ARG A 157 -1.46 -14.98 9.72
CA ARG A 157 -0.78 -15.37 8.48
C ARG A 157 -1.73 -16.11 7.53
N GLN A 158 -2.55 -17.01 8.06
CA GLN A 158 -3.56 -17.72 7.27
C GLN A 158 -4.68 -16.78 6.76
N ASP A 159 -5.00 -15.71 7.47
CA ASP A 159 -5.92 -14.68 6.99
C ASP A 159 -5.34 -13.94 5.78
N PHE A 160 -4.05 -13.60 5.79
CA PHE A 160 -3.37 -13.02 4.62
C PHE A 160 -3.41 -13.98 3.42
N VAL A 161 -3.22 -15.29 3.63
CA VAL A 161 -3.35 -16.31 2.59
C VAL A 161 -4.77 -16.33 2.02
N SER A 162 -5.79 -16.35 2.89
CA SER A 162 -7.20 -16.38 2.49
C SER A 162 -7.60 -15.11 1.74
N ALA A 163 -7.14 -13.96 2.20
CA ALA A 163 -7.32 -12.66 1.53
C ALA A 163 -6.66 -12.63 0.14
N ALA A 164 -5.46 -13.21 -0.01
CA ALA A 164 -4.77 -13.30 -1.30
C ALA A 164 -5.51 -14.21 -2.30
N ILE A 165 -6.04 -15.35 -1.83
CA ILE A 165 -6.88 -16.26 -2.63
C ILE A 165 -8.12 -15.52 -3.14
N ARG A 166 -8.84 -14.85 -2.24
CA ARG A 166 -10.02 -14.05 -2.58
C ARG A 166 -9.71 -12.90 -3.53
N ALA A 167 -8.61 -12.19 -3.32
CA ALA A 167 -8.17 -11.13 -4.23
C ALA A 167 -7.93 -11.66 -5.65
N ARG A 168 -7.27 -12.82 -5.77
CA ARG A 168 -7.04 -13.49 -7.06
C ARG A 168 -8.37 -13.85 -7.73
N GLU A 169 -9.29 -14.44 -6.98
CA GLU A 169 -10.60 -14.88 -7.48
C GLU A 169 -11.51 -13.70 -7.86
N ALA A 170 -11.40 -12.57 -7.15
CA ALA A 170 -12.08 -11.33 -7.51
C ALA A 170 -11.51 -10.67 -8.79
N GLY A 171 -10.39 -11.17 -9.33
CA GLY A 171 -9.81 -10.71 -10.59
C GLY A 171 -8.75 -9.61 -10.45
N PHE A 172 -8.21 -9.40 -9.24
CA PHE A 172 -7.06 -8.52 -9.07
C PHE A 172 -5.81 -9.12 -9.72
N LYS A 173 -5.00 -8.26 -10.36
CA LYS A 173 -3.81 -8.63 -11.13
C LYS A 173 -2.51 -8.17 -10.47
N TRP A 174 -2.60 -7.46 -9.35
CA TRP A 174 -1.45 -6.97 -8.59
C TRP A 174 -1.77 -7.03 -7.10
N LEU A 175 -1.00 -7.79 -6.33
CA LEU A 175 -1.18 -7.90 -4.89
C LEU A 175 -0.12 -7.09 -4.14
N MET A 176 -0.55 -6.30 -3.16
CA MET A 176 0.35 -5.56 -2.27
C MET A 176 0.11 -5.94 -0.81
N LEU A 177 1.12 -6.45 -0.13
CA LEU A 177 1.07 -6.69 1.31
C LEU A 177 1.38 -5.40 2.06
N HIS A 178 0.49 -5.00 2.98
CA HIS A 178 0.74 -3.80 3.77
C HIS A 178 1.65 -4.10 4.97
N PHE A 179 2.95 -3.93 4.76
CA PHE A 179 3.98 -4.11 5.78
C PHE A 179 4.62 -2.80 6.25
N ALA A 180 3.85 -1.70 6.25
CA ALA A 180 4.34 -0.33 6.51
C ALA A 180 3.47 0.40 7.54
N HIS A 181 3.80 1.66 7.81
CA HIS A 181 2.96 2.64 8.52
C HIS A 181 2.59 2.31 9.98
N GLY A 182 3.34 1.41 10.61
CA GLY A 182 3.19 1.08 12.03
C GLY A 182 2.01 0.15 12.30
N TYR A 183 1.43 -0.38 11.23
CA TYR A 183 0.47 -1.46 11.28
C TYR A 183 1.16 -2.79 11.63
N LEU A 184 0.42 -3.90 11.63
CA LEU A 184 0.85 -5.11 12.31
C LEU A 184 2.24 -5.59 11.89
N ALA A 185 2.46 -5.83 10.60
CA ALA A 185 3.74 -6.30 10.08
C ALA A 185 4.90 -5.33 10.36
N GLN A 186 4.71 -4.04 10.12
CA GLN A 186 5.75 -3.05 10.43
C GLN A 186 6.02 -2.98 11.95
N SER A 187 5.03 -3.22 12.79
CA SER A 187 5.20 -3.28 14.24
C SER A 187 5.98 -4.52 14.69
N PHE A 188 5.88 -5.66 14.00
CA PHE A 188 6.78 -6.80 14.23
C PHE A 188 8.23 -6.43 13.88
N PHE A 189 8.43 -5.74 12.76
CA PHE A 189 9.76 -5.36 12.32
C PHE A 189 10.40 -4.29 13.20
N SER A 190 9.63 -3.38 13.80
CA SER A 190 10.17 -2.24 14.54
C SER A 190 10.54 -2.56 15.99
N PRO A 191 11.76 -2.19 16.47
CA PRO A 191 12.13 -2.35 17.88
C PRO A 191 11.35 -1.40 18.82
N PHE A 192 10.65 -0.39 18.29
CA PHE A 192 9.77 0.47 19.12
C PHE A 192 8.50 -0.27 19.57
N ALA A 193 8.06 -1.27 18.81
CA ALA A 193 6.76 -1.93 19.02
C ALA A 193 6.90 -3.40 19.42
N ASN A 194 7.98 -4.06 19.03
CA ASN A 194 8.23 -5.47 19.28
C ASN A 194 9.26 -5.65 20.40
N GLN A 195 8.77 -6.01 21.58
CA GLN A 195 9.57 -6.33 22.77
C GLN A 195 9.58 -7.83 23.07
N ARG A 196 9.21 -8.66 22.10
CA ARG A 196 9.15 -10.12 22.28
C ARG A 196 10.54 -10.71 22.50
N THR A 197 10.58 -11.78 23.27
CA THR A 197 11.80 -12.56 23.56
C THR A 197 11.78 -13.95 22.94
N ASP A 198 10.74 -14.29 22.17
CA ASP A 198 10.62 -15.54 21.43
C ASP A 198 11.18 -15.43 20.00
N ALA A 199 10.86 -16.41 19.15
CA ALA A 199 11.34 -16.47 17.76
C ALA A 199 10.88 -15.29 16.88
N TYR A 200 9.96 -14.45 17.35
CA TYR A 200 9.41 -13.31 16.61
C TYR A 200 9.88 -11.95 17.14
N GLY A 201 10.86 -11.89 18.06
CA GLY A 201 11.45 -10.63 18.53
C GLY A 201 12.93 -10.70 18.91
N GLY A 202 13.46 -9.56 19.36
CA GLY A 202 14.89 -9.38 19.64
C GLY A 202 15.69 -9.05 18.38
N SER A 203 16.31 -10.06 17.76
CA SER A 203 17.18 -9.87 16.59
C SER A 203 16.42 -9.33 15.37
N ALA A 204 17.15 -8.69 14.44
CA ALA A 204 16.58 -8.23 13.17
C ALA A 204 15.93 -9.37 12.37
N GLU A 205 16.55 -10.56 12.37
CA GLU A 205 16.02 -11.76 11.73
C GLU A 205 14.68 -12.19 12.36
N ASN A 206 14.61 -12.25 13.70
CA ASN A 206 13.39 -12.64 14.40
C ASN A 206 12.27 -11.61 14.20
N ARG A 207 12.59 -10.31 14.25
CA ARG A 207 11.63 -9.22 13.96
C ARG A 207 11.11 -9.29 12.51
N ALA A 208 11.95 -9.70 11.56
CA ALA A 208 11.57 -9.90 10.16
C ALA A 208 10.73 -11.17 9.92
N ARG A 209 10.80 -12.16 10.83
CA ARG A 209 10.24 -13.50 10.64
C ARG A 209 8.76 -13.51 10.24
N PHE A 210 7.92 -12.75 10.95
CA PHE A 210 6.49 -12.66 10.62
C PHE A 210 6.24 -12.17 9.18
N LEU A 211 7.01 -11.17 8.72
CA LEU A 211 6.85 -10.58 7.41
C LEU A 211 7.29 -11.57 6.31
N VAL A 212 8.44 -12.22 6.50
CA VAL A 212 8.99 -13.20 5.56
C VAL A 212 8.10 -14.45 5.48
N GLU A 213 7.66 -15.00 6.62
CA GLU A 213 6.75 -16.15 6.65
C GLU A 213 5.40 -15.82 5.99
N THR A 214 4.87 -14.62 6.22
CA THR A 214 3.62 -14.18 5.58
C THR A 214 3.77 -14.02 4.07
N LEU A 215 4.88 -13.44 3.60
CA LEU A 215 5.17 -13.36 2.17
C LEU A 215 5.23 -14.75 1.54
N ARG A 216 5.99 -15.69 2.14
CA ARG A 216 6.12 -17.07 1.63
C ARG A 216 4.77 -17.78 1.57
N ALA A 217 3.95 -17.65 2.61
CA ALA A 217 2.63 -18.25 2.65
C ALA A 217 1.70 -17.68 1.57
N VAL A 218 1.70 -16.36 1.36
CA VAL A 218 0.94 -15.72 0.29
C VAL A 218 1.47 -16.09 -1.10
N ARG A 219 2.79 -16.14 -1.28
CA ARG A 219 3.43 -16.50 -2.55
C ARG A 219 3.03 -17.91 -3.02
N ALA A 220 2.77 -18.83 -2.08
CA ALA A 220 2.32 -20.19 -2.40
C ALA A 220 0.92 -20.26 -3.05
N VAL A 221 0.08 -19.22 -2.87
CA VAL A 221 -1.30 -19.19 -3.40
C VAL A 221 -1.53 -18.11 -4.47
N TRP A 222 -0.67 -17.09 -4.51
CA TRP A 222 -0.71 -16.03 -5.51
C TRP A 222 -0.08 -16.49 -6.84
N PRO A 223 -0.67 -16.24 -8.02
CA PRO A 223 -0.12 -16.72 -9.29
C PRO A 223 1.29 -16.19 -9.56
N GLU A 224 2.15 -17.02 -10.15
CA GLU A 224 3.55 -16.66 -10.45
C GLU A 224 3.67 -15.59 -11.52
N ALA A 225 2.79 -15.63 -12.52
CA ALA A 225 2.69 -14.63 -13.57
C ALA A 225 2.27 -13.23 -13.08
N LEU A 226 1.65 -13.12 -11.89
CA LEU A 226 1.11 -11.86 -11.38
C LEU A 226 2.05 -11.21 -10.36
N PRO A 227 2.28 -9.89 -10.43
CA PRO A 227 3.04 -9.15 -9.43
C PRO A 227 2.59 -9.38 -8.00
N LEU A 228 3.54 -9.82 -7.16
CA LEU A 228 3.47 -9.80 -5.71
C LEU A 228 4.38 -8.68 -5.21
N SER A 229 3.84 -7.79 -4.40
CA SER A 229 4.53 -6.60 -3.91
C SER A 229 4.34 -6.41 -2.40
N VAL A 230 5.20 -5.62 -1.79
CA VAL A 230 5.03 -5.13 -0.42
C VAL A 230 5.08 -3.61 -0.41
N ARG A 231 4.33 -3.01 0.51
CA ARG A 231 4.62 -1.65 0.98
C ARG A 231 5.39 -1.76 2.29
N LEU A 232 6.57 -1.16 2.37
CA LEU A 232 7.47 -1.31 3.52
C LEU A 232 8.00 0.04 4.00
N GLY A 233 7.94 0.27 5.31
CA GLY A 233 8.66 1.34 5.98
C GLY A 233 10.11 0.96 6.22
N VAL A 234 11.03 1.63 5.53
CA VAL A 234 12.48 1.33 5.56
C VAL A 234 13.29 2.30 6.42
N VAL A 235 12.64 3.38 6.86
CA VAL A 235 13.17 4.40 7.76
C VAL A 235 12.05 4.84 8.70
N GLU A 236 12.40 5.36 9.86
CA GLU A 236 11.44 5.84 10.87
C GLU A 236 11.54 7.35 11.09
N PHE A 237 12.71 7.96 10.86
CA PHE A 237 13.05 9.31 11.32
C PHE A 237 12.96 9.46 12.84
N ALA A 238 13.23 8.36 13.53
CA ALA A 238 13.39 8.28 14.98
C ALA A 238 14.42 7.19 15.29
N GLY A 239 15.52 7.55 15.94
CA GLY A 239 16.61 6.63 16.21
C GLY A 239 17.58 6.50 15.04
N ASP A 240 18.07 5.29 14.79
CA ASP A 240 19.10 5.00 13.77
C ASP A 240 18.47 4.52 12.46
N ASP A 241 18.17 5.46 11.57
CA ASP A 241 17.61 5.17 10.24
C ASP A 241 18.59 4.40 9.35
N ALA A 242 19.90 4.56 9.53
CA ALA A 242 20.89 3.84 8.74
C ALA A 242 20.88 2.34 9.10
N ALA A 243 20.79 2.03 10.40
CA ALA A 243 20.63 0.66 10.87
C ALA A 243 19.29 0.06 10.40
N MET A 244 18.19 0.78 10.56
CA MET A 244 16.87 0.30 10.11
C MET A 244 16.83 0.03 8.59
N LEU A 245 17.42 0.91 7.79
CA LEU A 245 17.53 0.72 6.35
C LEU A 245 18.39 -0.51 6.03
N ALA A 246 19.53 -0.71 6.69
CA ALA A 246 20.38 -1.88 6.47
C ALA A 246 19.66 -3.22 6.81
N GLU A 247 18.88 -3.24 7.90
CA GLU A 247 18.05 -4.39 8.24
C GLU A 247 16.94 -4.62 7.20
N ALA A 248 16.27 -3.54 6.76
CA ALA A 248 15.22 -3.62 5.75
C ALA A 248 15.76 -4.13 4.40
N LEU A 249 16.94 -3.67 3.99
CA LEU A 249 17.63 -4.14 2.77
C LEU A 249 17.96 -5.63 2.86
N THR A 250 18.40 -6.10 4.04
CA THR A 250 18.68 -7.52 4.28
C THR A 250 17.39 -8.35 4.15
N MET A 251 16.31 -7.92 4.81
CA MET A 251 15.01 -8.58 4.70
C MET A 251 14.47 -8.59 3.27
N LEU A 252 14.59 -7.48 2.53
CA LEU A 252 14.12 -7.37 1.15
C LEU A 252 14.89 -8.29 0.19
N ARG A 253 16.19 -8.54 0.42
CA ARG A 253 16.96 -9.52 -0.36
C ARG A 253 16.44 -10.94 -0.14
N VAL A 254 16.16 -11.32 1.11
CA VAL A 254 15.51 -12.61 1.42
C VAL A 254 14.15 -12.70 0.76
N MET A 255 13.31 -11.67 0.88
CA MET A 255 11.99 -11.63 0.26
C MET A 255 12.04 -11.73 -1.27
N LYS A 256 13.06 -11.14 -1.91
CA LYS A 256 13.29 -11.25 -3.35
C LYS A 256 13.54 -12.71 -3.76
N GLU A 257 14.38 -13.43 -3.02
CA GLU A 257 14.65 -14.85 -3.23
C GLU A 257 13.36 -15.69 -3.04
N ASP A 258 12.49 -15.26 -2.14
CA ASP A 258 11.16 -15.85 -1.90
C ASP A 258 10.08 -15.39 -2.89
N GLY A 259 10.44 -14.68 -3.97
CA GLY A 259 9.52 -14.31 -5.06
C GLY A 259 8.79 -12.98 -4.90
N LEU A 260 9.27 -12.09 -4.03
CA LEU A 260 8.85 -10.68 -4.03
C LEU A 260 9.28 -10.00 -5.34
N GLY A 261 8.32 -9.39 -6.04
CA GLY A 261 8.57 -8.76 -7.33
C GLY A 261 8.72 -7.24 -7.30
N PHE A 262 8.25 -6.55 -6.25
CA PHE A 262 8.18 -5.08 -6.22
C PHE A 262 8.07 -4.50 -4.80
N VAL A 263 8.65 -3.32 -4.56
CA VAL A 263 8.58 -2.62 -3.26
C VAL A 263 8.04 -1.19 -3.39
N ASP A 264 6.93 -0.89 -2.73
CA ASP A 264 6.53 0.50 -2.44
C ASP A 264 7.22 0.97 -1.16
N VAL A 265 8.25 1.80 -1.33
CA VAL A 265 9.13 2.28 -0.27
C VAL A 265 8.47 3.43 0.48
N SER A 266 8.34 3.27 1.79
CA SER A 266 7.68 4.25 2.66
C SER A 266 8.37 4.39 4.02
N ILE A 267 7.64 4.92 5.01
CA ILE A 267 8.11 5.25 6.35
C ILE A 267 7.47 4.26 7.34
N GLY A 268 8.19 3.97 8.41
CA GLY A 268 7.77 3.05 9.46
C GLY A 268 6.56 3.54 10.24
N PHE A 269 6.50 4.79 10.71
CA PHE A 269 5.43 5.32 11.59
C PHE A 269 5.10 4.42 12.81
N ASN A 270 6.08 3.78 13.43
CA ASN A 270 5.95 3.07 14.70
C ASN A 270 6.17 3.91 15.95
N THR A 271 6.53 5.18 15.83
CA THR A 271 6.60 6.06 16.99
C THR A 271 6.00 7.43 16.70
N PRO A 272 5.26 8.04 17.66
CA PRO A 272 4.82 9.42 17.52
C PRO A 272 5.97 10.43 17.66
N MET A 273 7.19 9.99 17.97
CA MET A 273 8.36 10.85 18.20
C MET A 273 9.17 11.15 16.93
N ALA A 274 8.76 10.64 15.76
CA ALA A 274 9.50 10.79 14.51
C ALA A 274 9.56 12.26 14.03
N GLN A 275 10.75 12.69 13.60
CA GLN A 275 11.01 14.02 13.05
C GLN A 275 11.17 13.94 11.52
N ILE A 276 10.05 13.80 10.83
CA ILE A 276 10.05 13.49 9.40
C ILE A 276 10.31 14.77 8.57
N PRO A 277 11.31 14.77 7.66
CA PRO A 277 11.66 15.93 6.84
C PRO A 277 10.70 16.05 5.65
N TRP A 278 9.45 16.41 5.92
CA TRP A 278 8.42 16.53 4.88
C TRP A 278 8.84 17.50 3.78
N GLY A 279 8.87 17.02 2.54
CA GLY A 279 9.19 17.83 1.37
C GLY A 279 8.78 17.14 0.07
N PRO A 280 8.89 17.84 -1.08
CA PRO A 280 8.65 17.24 -2.39
C PRO A 280 9.61 16.07 -2.65
N GLY A 281 9.07 14.88 -2.93
CA GLY A 281 9.85 13.72 -3.37
C GLY A 281 10.94 13.24 -2.41
N PHE A 282 10.86 13.57 -1.12
CA PHE A 282 11.97 13.36 -0.17
C PHE A 282 12.40 11.90 0.02
N LEU A 283 11.53 10.94 -0.30
CA LEU A 283 11.86 9.51 -0.27
C LEU A 283 12.50 8.99 -1.57
N GLY A 284 12.61 9.80 -2.62
CA GLY A 284 13.15 9.38 -3.93
C GLY A 284 14.54 8.78 -3.82
N ALA A 285 15.45 9.46 -3.13
CA ALA A 285 16.82 8.97 -2.91
C ALA A 285 16.86 7.63 -2.14
N ILE A 286 16.01 7.49 -1.10
CA ILE A 286 15.91 6.26 -0.30
C ILE A 286 15.34 5.11 -1.16
N ALA A 287 14.30 5.37 -1.95
CA ALA A 287 13.74 4.38 -2.87
C ALA A 287 14.76 3.95 -3.94
N GLY A 288 15.55 4.90 -4.46
CA GLY A 288 16.65 4.62 -5.38
C GLY A 288 17.76 3.79 -4.75
N GLN A 289 18.05 4.00 -3.46
CA GLN A 289 19.00 3.16 -2.72
C GLN A 289 18.48 1.74 -2.56
N VAL A 290 17.23 1.56 -2.11
CA VAL A 290 16.58 0.24 -2.02
C VAL A 290 16.65 -0.49 -3.36
N ARG A 291 16.33 0.21 -4.45
CA ARG A 291 16.39 -0.33 -5.81
C ARG A 291 17.80 -0.80 -6.18
N ARG A 292 18.83 0.03 -5.99
CA ARG A 292 20.22 -0.32 -6.34
C ARG A 292 20.75 -1.49 -5.51
N GLU A 293 20.43 -1.52 -4.22
CA GLU A 293 21.05 -2.46 -3.28
C GLU A 293 20.34 -3.82 -3.19
N THR A 294 19.09 -3.90 -3.62
CA THR A 294 18.31 -5.16 -3.65
C THR A 294 18.09 -5.66 -5.09
N GLY A 295 18.16 -4.77 -6.07
CA GLY A 295 17.75 -5.04 -7.45
C GLY A 295 16.25 -5.31 -7.60
N LEU A 296 15.42 -5.02 -6.59
CA LEU A 296 13.97 -5.00 -6.71
C LEU A 296 13.52 -3.70 -7.37
N PRO A 297 12.53 -3.73 -8.28
CA PRO A 297 11.91 -2.49 -8.74
C PRO A 297 11.16 -1.81 -7.61
N THR A 298 11.18 -0.48 -7.62
CA THR A 298 10.64 0.33 -6.52
C THR A 298 9.59 1.32 -6.96
N ALA A 299 8.74 1.70 -6.02
CA ALA A 299 7.99 2.94 -6.05
C ALA A 299 8.18 3.70 -4.75
N THR A 300 7.76 4.95 -4.73
CA THR A 300 7.48 5.68 -3.50
C THR A 300 6.37 6.70 -3.74
N SER A 301 5.86 7.26 -2.65
CA SER A 301 4.79 8.26 -2.62
C SER A 301 5.27 9.56 -1.96
N TRP A 302 4.46 10.15 -1.06
CA TRP A 302 4.81 11.32 -0.25
C TRP A 302 5.34 12.53 -1.02
N ASN A 303 4.41 13.26 -1.66
CA ASN A 303 4.69 14.44 -2.49
C ASN A 303 5.59 14.16 -3.70
N ALA A 304 5.87 12.90 -4.05
CA ALA A 304 6.56 12.53 -5.30
C ALA A 304 5.87 13.07 -6.57
N ALA A 305 4.54 13.30 -6.49
CA ALA A 305 3.73 13.87 -7.56
C ALA A 305 3.14 15.24 -7.21
N SER A 306 3.80 16.01 -6.33
CA SER A 306 3.40 17.40 -6.07
C SER A 306 3.52 18.29 -7.32
N ALA A 307 4.40 17.90 -8.26
CA ALA A 307 4.48 18.44 -9.60
C ALA A 307 4.70 17.29 -10.61
N PRO A 308 4.08 17.32 -11.80
CA PRO A 308 4.32 16.32 -12.84
C PRO A 308 5.80 16.15 -13.23
N GLN A 309 6.56 17.24 -13.25
CA GLN A 309 7.99 17.24 -13.56
C GLN A 309 8.82 16.48 -12.53
N LEU A 310 8.44 16.54 -11.25
CA LEU A 310 9.11 15.79 -10.20
C LEU A 310 8.88 14.29 -10.39
N ALA A 311 7.62 13.88 -10.60
CA ALA A 311 7.29 12.48 -10.85
C ALA A 311 8.03 11.92 -12.08
N ASP A 312 8.10 12.69 -13.17
CA ASP A 312 8.84 12.32 -14.38
C ASP A 312 10.36 12.25 -14.14
N ALA A 313 10.92 13.19 -13.38
CA ALA A 313 12.33 13.22 -13.03
C ALA A 313 12.75 12.01 -12.21
N MET A 314 11.98 11.61 -11.20
CA MET A 314 12.29 10.44 -10.36
C MET A 314 12.39 9.15 -11.19
N VAL A 315 11.51 8.98 -12.18
CA VAL A 315 11.57 7.85 -13.13
C VAL A 315 12.81 7.96 -14.02
N ARG A 316 13.06 9.13 -14.61
CA ARG A 316 14.19 9.35 -15.53
C ARG A 316 15.55 9.16 -14.86
N GLN A 317 15.65 9.52 -13.59
CA GLN A 317 16.85 9.40 -12.76
C GLN A 317 17.04 7.97 -12.22
N GLY A 318 16.07 7.08 -12.44
CA GLY A 318 16.13 5.69 -11.97
C GLY A 318 16.00 5.56 -10.46
N GLU A 319 15.39 6.54 -9.79
CA GLU A 319 15.06 6.48 -8.37
C GLU A 319 13.91 5.51 -8.12
N VAL A 320 12.94 5.49 -9.04
CA VAL A 320 11.77 4.60 -8.98
C VAL A 320 11.40 4.05 -10.36
N ASP A 321 10.77 2.88 -10.35
CA ASP A 321 10.15 2.30 -11.53
C ASP A 321 8.71 2.77 -11.73
N LEU A 322 7.96 3.00 -10.64
CA LEU A 322 6.62 3.59 -10.62
C LEU A 322 6.54 4.76 -9.62
N VAL A 323 5.65 5.72 -9.88
CA VAL A 323 5.33 6.80 -8.94
C VAL A 323 3.96 6.55 -8.33
N MET A 324 3.90 6.44 -7.00
CA MET A 324 2.65 6.24 -6.26
C MET A 324 2.01 7.61 -5.97
N VAL A 325 0.90 7.89 -6.63
CA VAL A 325 0.18 9.17 -6.56
C VAL A 325 -1.03 9.02 -5.64
N GLY A 326 -1.10 9.86 -4.62
CA GLY A 326 -2.20 9.87 -3.65
C GLY A 326 -3.08 11.12 -3.81
N ARG A 327 -2.93 12.08 -2.89
CA ARG A 327 -3.71 13.33 -2.81
C ARG A 327 -3.96 14.07 -4.14
N PRO A 328 -3.00 14.19 -5.08
CA PRO A 328 -3.29 14.81 -6.38
C PRO A 328 -4.44 14.15 -7.14
N LEU A 329 -4.59 12.82 -7.03
CA LEU A 329 -5.68 12.06 -7.64
C LEU A 329 -7.01 12.18 -6.89
N LEU A 330 -6.99 12.49 -5.58
CA LEU A 330 -8.20 12.85 -4.85
C LEU A 330 -8.74 14.21 -5.29
N ALA A 331 -7.83 15.16 -5.55
CA ALA A 331 -8.19 16.50 -6.01
C ALA A 331 -8.62 16.52 -7.49
N ASP A 332 -7.93 15.76 -8.33
CA ASP A 332 -8.21 15.63 -9.76
C ASP A 332 -8.06 14.15 -10.20
N PRO A 333 -9.17 13.40 -10.37
CA PRO A 333 -9.12 12.03 -10.87
C PRO A 333 -8.45 11.90 -12.25
N HIS A 334 -8.41 12.97 -13.04
CA HIS A 334 -7.76 13.03 -14.34
C HIS A 334 -6.35 13.65 -14.26
N TRP A 335 -5.71 13.66 -13.08
CA TRP A 335 -4.34 14.12 -12.90
C TRP A 335 -3.34 13.55 -13.92
N PRO A 336 -3.40 12.27 -14.36
CA PRO A 336 -2.51 11.76 -15.41
C PRO A 336 -2.63 12.55 -16.72
N TYR A 337 -3.83 12.98 -17.10
CA TYR A 337 -4.02 13.87 -18.26
C TYR A 337 -3.42 15.27 -18.00
N ALA A 338 -3.63 15.84 -16.81
CA ALA A 338 -3.02 17.12 -16.45
C ALA A 338 -1.48 17.03 -16.48
N ALA A 339 -0.91 15.94 -15.98
CA ALA A 339 0.53 15.65 -16.03
C ALA A 339 1.04 15.50 -17.46
N ALA A 340 0.31 14.81 -18.34
CA ALA A 340 0.67 14.69 -19.75
C ALA A 340 0.77 16.06 -20.44
N LYS A 341 -0.19 16.96 -20.17
CA LYS A 341 -0.13 18.35 -20.66
C LYS A 341 1.06 19.12 -20.09
N ALA A 342 1.25 19.06 -18.78
CA ALA A 342 2.33 19.79 -18.10
C ALA A 342 3.74 19.35 -18.53
N LEU A 343 3.88 18.10 -19.00
CA LEU A 343 5.11 17.55 -19.56
C LEU A 343 5.23 17.75 -21.09
N GLY A 344 4.30 18.49 -21.71
CA GLY A 344 4.38 18.85 -23.12
C GLY A 344 4.12 17.68 -24.08
N ARG A 345 3.32 16.69 -23.71
CA ARG A 345 2.95 15.60 -24.63
C ARG A 345 1.99 16.10 -25.71
N ASP A 346 2.40 15.99 -26.97
CA ASP A 346 1.57 16.35 -28.13
C ASP A 346 0.25 15.58 -28.20
N ASP A 347 0.20 14.37 -27.66
CA ASP A 347 -0.97 13.51 -27.63
C ASP A 347 -1.68 13.47 -26.27
N ALA A 348 -1.44 14.43 -25.36
CA ALA A 348 -1.86 14.33 -23.95
C ALA A 348 -3.31 13.84 -23.71
N ALA A 349 -4.26 14.23 -24.56
CA ALA A 349 -5.65 13.80 -24.47
C ALA A 349 -5.85 12.27 -24.62
N SER A 350 -4.93 11.57 -25.29
CA SER A 350 -4.93 10.10 -25.50
C SER A 350 -4.83 9.30 -24.19
N VAL A 351 -4.41 9.96 -23.10
CA VAL A 351 -4.37 9.37 -21.75
C VAL A 351 -5.79 9.05 -21.25
N LEU A 352 -6.80 9.73 -21.75
CA LEU A 352 -8.21 9.55 -21.37
C LEU A 352 -8.98 8.69 -22.40
N PRO A 353 -10.13 8.11 -22.01
CA PRO A 353 -11.01 7.41 -22.92
C PRO A 353 -11.50 8.30 -24.09
N PRO A 354 -11.84 7.71 -25.26
CA PRO A 354 -12.25 8.45 -26.45
C PRO A 354 -13.35 9.51 -26.24
N PRO A 355 -14.39 9.28 -25.41
CA PRO A 355 -15.42 10.29 -25.15
C PRO A 355 -14.90 11.58 -24.52
N TYR A 356 -13.74 11.57 -23.85
CA TYR A 356 -13.10 12.77 -23.30
C TYR A 356 -11.97 13.24 -24.22
N ALA A 357 -11.14 12.30 -24.66
CA ALA A 357 -9.96 12.57 -25.47
C ALA A 357 -10.28 13.36 -26.75
N HIS A 358 -11.36 12.99 -27.45
CA HIS A 358 -11.76 13.65 -28.70
C HIS A 358 -11.96 15.16 -28.53
N TRP A 359 -12.73 15.56 -27.51
CA TRP A 359 -13.09 16.96 -27.29
C TRP A 359 -11.91 17.78 -26.75
N LEU A 360 -11.07 17.18 -25.92
CA LEU A 360 -9.89 17.84 -25.34
C LEU A 360 -8.73 17.99 -26.35
N ALA A 361 -8.70 17.18 -27.41
CA ALA A 361 -7.73 17.33 -28.49
C ALA A 361 -8.15 18.36 -29.55
N ARG A 362 -9.46 18.55 -29.76
CA ARG A 362 -10.01 19.33 -30.88
C ARG A 362 -9.91 20.85 -30.72
N TYR A 363 -9.95 21.36 -29.50
CA TYR A 363 -10.03 22.81 -29.21
C TYR A 363 -8.80 23.29 -28.41
N ARG A 364 -7.61 23.22 -29.02
CA ARG A 364 -6.34 23.66 -28.40
C ARG A 364 -6.08 25.14 -28.51
#